data_AF-A0A521RU14-F1
#
_entry.id   AF-A0A521RU14-F1
#
_cell.length_a   1.000
_cell.length_b   1.000
_cell.length_c   1.000
_cell.angle_alpha   90.00
_cell.angle_beta   90.00
_cell.angle_gamma   90.00
#
_symmetry.space_group_name_H-M   'P 1'
#
loop_
_entity.id
_entity.type
_entity.pdbx_description
1 polymer ?
#
loop_
_entity_poly.entity_id
_entity_poly.type
_entity_poly.pdbx_seq_one_letter_code
_entity_poly.pdbx_strand_id
1 'polypeptide(L)' 'GPDGGAEVHLPFGGVKETGNGHREAGTTVYDIFSEWKSVYIDYSGKLQKAQIDNVE' A
#
# COMPACT_ATOMS: atom_id res chain seq x y z
N GLY A 1 -2.72 5.59 27.05
CA GLY A 1 -4.19 5.53 26.96
C GLY A 1 -4.64 4.28 27.68
N PRO A 2 -5.86 4.24 28.22
CA PRO A 2 -6.33 3.04 28.88
C PRO A 2 -6.37 1.91 27.84
N ASP A 3 -5.98 0.74 28.29
CA ASP A 3 -5.89 -0.57 27.65
C ASP A 3 -7.21 -1.13 27.10
N GLY A 4 -8.29 -0.35 27.15
CA GLY A 4 -9.67 -0.83 26.96
C GLY A 4 -10.49 -0.20 25.83
N GLY A 5 -9.88 0.49 24.85
CA GLY A 5 -10.67 1.04 23.74
C GLY A 5 -9.83 1.43 22.52
N ALA A 6 -9.98 0.66 21.44
CA ALA A 6 -9.53 1.04 20.10
C ALA A 6 -10.74 1.54 19.30
N GLU A 7 -10.65 2.73 18.74
CA GLU A 7 -11.70 3.28 17.87
C GLU A 7 -11.64 2.61 16.49
N VAL A 8 -12.79 2.26 15.92
CA VAL A 8 -12.88 1.43 14.69
C VAL A 8 -12.19 2.04 13.46
N HIS A 9 -12.00 3.35 13.45
CA HIS A 9 -11.38 4.04 12.31
C HIS A 9 -9.85 4.21 12.47
N LEU A 10 -9.28 3.81 13.61
CA LEU A 10 -7.84 3.85 13.86
C LEU A 10 -7.19 2.48 13.58
N PRO A 11 -5.94 2.45 13.10
CA PRO A 11 -5.22 1.19 12.89
C PRO A 11 -5.01 0.42 14.20
N PHE A 12 -5.43 -0.85 14.24
CA PHE A 12 -5.22 -1.76 15.36
C PHE A 12 -4.19 -2.82 15.00
N GLY A 13 -3.26 -3.13 15.91
CA GLY A 13 -2.29 -4.21 15.70
C GLY A 13 -1.06 -4.09 16.58
N GLY A 14 -0.41 -5.23 16.79
CA GLY A 14 0.72 -5.38 17.70
C GLY A 14 2.08 -5.30 17.02
N VAL A 15 3.12 -5.31 17.86
CA VAL A 15 4.53 -5.49 17.49
C VAL A 15 5.17 -6.50 18.43
N LYS A 16 6.33 -7.06 18.09
CA LYS A 16 7.02 -8.12 18.86
C LYS A 16 6.15 -9.40 18.89
N GLU A 17 5.90 -9.96 20.07
CA GLU A 17 5.15 -11.20 20.25
C GLU A 17 3.67 -11.11 19.87
N THR A 18 3.12 -9.89 19.70
CA THR A 18 1.70 -9.68 19.36
C THR A 18 1.48 -9.23 17.92
N GLY A 19 2.52 -9.13 17.08
CA GLY A 19 2.35 -8.78 15.68
C GLY A 19 3.63 -8.53 14.90
N ASN A 20 3.50 -8.60 13.58
CA ASN A 20 4.58 -8.42 12.61
C ASN A 20 4.58 -7.01 11.95
N GLY A 21 3.79 -6.08 12.49
CA GLY A 21 3.62 -4.74 11.93
C GLY A 21 2.36 -4.57 11.09
N HIS A 22 1.66 -5.64 10.71
CA HIS A 22 0.34 -5.55 10.09
C HIS A 22 -0.67 -4.84 10.99
N ARG A 23 -1.62 -4.13 10.37
CA ARG A 23 -2.70 -3.42 11.04
C ARG A 23 -4.04 -3.79 10.43
N GLU A 24 -5.02 -3.97 11.30
CA GLU A 24 -6.43 -4.17 10.97
C GLU A 24 -7.22 -2.88 11.27
N ALA A 25 -8.46 -2.81 10.77
CA ALA A 25 -9.33 -1.64 10.85
C ALA A 25 -8.78 -0.38 10.14
N GLY A 26 -9.59 0.68 10.08
CA GLY A 26 -9.23 1.92 9.36
C GLY A 26 -8.89 1.69 7.88
N THR A 27 -8.07 2.57 7.30
CA THR A 27 -7.63 2.48 5.90
C THR A 27 -6.44 1.56 5.69
N THR A 28 -5.74 1.13 6.75
CA THR A 28 -4.56 0.25 6.65
C THR A 28 -4.89 -1.16 6.20
N VAL A 29 -6.17 -1.55 6.27
CA VAL A 29 -6.67 -2.84 5.79
C VAL A 29 -6.43 -3.05 4.28
N TYR A 30 -6.36 -1.96 3.50
CA TYR A 30 -6.13 -2.04 2.06
C TYR A 30 -4.76 -2.61 1.72
N ASP A 31 -3.73 -2.36 2.52
CA ASP A 31 -2.38 -2.89 2.25
C ASP A 31 -2.29 -4.42 2.42
N ILE A 32 -3.25 -5.04 3.11
CA ILE A 32 -3.28 -6.49 3.38
C ILE A 32 -4.23 -7.22 2.44
N PHE A 33 -5.41 -6.65 2.18
CA PHE A 33 -6.46 -7.30 1.39
C PHE A 33 -6.55 -6.81 -0.06
N SER A 34 -5.65 -5.91 -0.46
CA SER A 34 -5.51 -5.50 -1.85
C SER A 34 -4.04 -5.47 -2.27
N GLU A 35 -3.81 -5.46 -3.58
CA GLU A 35 -2.48 -5.31 -4.16
C GLU A 35 -2.40 -4.05 -5.02
N TRP A 36 -1.23 -3.41 -5.02
CA TRP A 36 -0.97 -2.28 -5.90
C TRP A 36 -0.73 -2.78 -7.32
N LYS A 37 -1.54 -2.30 -8.27
CA LYS A 37 -1.37 -2.58 -9.69
C LYS A 37 -1.00 -1.30 -10.45
N SER A 38 0.26 -1.21 -10.88
CA SER A 38 0.74 -0.13 -11.74
C SER A 38 0.47 -0.47 -13.21
N VAL A 39 -0.29 0.38 -13.90
CA VAL A 39 -0.64 0.22 -15.33
C VAL A 39 -0.18 1.43 -16.11
N TYR A 40 0.56 1.21 -17.19
CA TYR A 40 0.95 2.24 -18.15
C TYR A 40 0.22 1.98 -19.47
N ILE A 41 -0.40 3.02 -20.03
CA ILE A 41 -1.11 2.96 -21.32
C ILE A 41 -0.42 3.90 -22.30
N ASP A 42 0.10 3.34 -23.38
CA ASP A 42 0.81 4.07 -24.44
C ASP A 42 -0.08 4.24 -25.68
N TYR A 43 -0.35 5.49 -26.06
CA TYR A 43 -1.12 5.85 -27.25
C TYR A 43 -0.25 6.36 -28.41
N SER A 44 1.07 6.29 -28.29
CA SER A 44 1.99 6.90 -29.25
C SER A 44 2.15 6.15 -30.58
N GLY A 45 1.56 4.94 -30.70
CA GLY A 45 1.62 4.12 -31.90
C GLY A 45 3.03 3.57 -32.22
N LYS A 46 3.99 3.71 -31.29
CA LYS A 46 5.37 3.23 -31.42
C LYS A 46 5.86 2.67 -30.10
N LEU A 47 6.88 1.79 -30.14
CA LEU A 47 7.48 1.23 -28.93
C LEU A 47 8.32 2.30 -28.22
N GLN A 48 7.92 2.66 -27.01
CA GLN A 48 8.70 3.54 -26.13
C GLN A 48 9.63 2.70 -25.25
N LYS A 49 10.94 2.96 -25.29
CA LYS A 49 11.89 2.29 -24.41
C LYS A 49 12.16 3.19 -23.21
N ALA A 50 11.46 2.91 -22.12
CA ALA A 50 11.67 3.59 -20.85
C ALA A 50 13.16 3.58 -20.49
N GLN A 51 13.66 4.73 -20.02
CA GLN A 51 15.06 4.95 -19.63
C GLN A 51 16.11 4.92 -20.76
N ILE A 52 15.74 4.65 -22.02
CA ILE A 52 16.68 4.66 -23.17
C ILE A 52 16.41 5.86 -24.08
N ASP A 53 15.15 6.13 -24.41
CA ASP A 53 14.81 7.19 -25.36
C ASP A 53 14.77 8.59 -24.71
N ASN A 54 15.01 8.69 -23.39
CA ASN A 54 15.07 9.92 -22.60
C ASN A 54 16.52 10.37 -22.34
N VAL A 55 17.41 10.22 -23.31
CA VAL A 55 18.77 10.79 -23.24
C VAL A 55 18.71 12.12 -23.98
N GLU A 56 18.81 13.23 -23.23
CA GLU A 56 19.20 14.52 -23.81
C GLU A 56 20.60 14.44 -24.43
#